data_AF-A0A016X135-F1
#
_entry.id   AF-A0A016X135-F1
#
_cell.length_a   1.000
_cell.length_b   1.000
_cell.length_c   1.000
_cell.angle_alpha   90.00
_cell.angle_beta   90.00
_cell.angle_gamma   90.00
#
_symmetry.space_group_name_H-M   'P 1'
#
loop_
_entity.id
_entity.type
_entity.pdbx_description
1 polymer ?
#
loop_
_entity_poly.entity_id
_entity_poly.type
_entity_poly.pdbx_seq_one_letter_code
_entity_poly.pdbx_strand_id
1 'polypeptide(L)'
;MDCGEECSSLGHSAVPSFEDDAYESSDDSEELVDYSSGSGFRERTKSGCLEFTASTEMLRIRFPFQSISVRLSDFLCLQENDLLNDTIVDFYLNHVVEHVLPDEPNKRITVLPSVFWHNLSILQCGVMADEANSTLTEDQKLDARFGDVLDFVEDFDFIDVDYIVVPVNEWEHWSLVIVCHPFTARARMVCFDSQLTDDLNNLQNIADLCDDFLKYVWLRRRMQPLCSTERMRCIIPEHLPQQGNNFDCGLYIVEFARRFLLAPPRNLDAFNFSAEYPDFTVKNKRRDIQHAVLSLCSNRELWTPILELLNRNL
;
A
#
# COMPACT_ATOMS: atom_id res chain seq x y z
N MET A 1 -12.12 -8.38 -70.11
CA MET A 1 -12.95 -9.54 -70.48
C MET A 1 -13.77 -9.91 -69.25
N ASP A 2 -14.92 -10.50 -69.49
CA ASP A 2 -15.97 -10.75 -68.49
C ASP A 2 -15.89 -12.20 -67.94
N CYS A 3 -16.92 -12.60 -67.17
CA CYS A 3 -17.17 -13.89 -66.53
C CYS A 3 -16.47 -14.11 -65.17
N GLY A 4 -17.19 -14.50 -64.11
CA GLY A 4 -18.65 -14.71 -64.03
C GLY A 4 -19.17 -14.97 -62.60
N GLU A 5 -20.49 -14.96 -62.46
CA GLU A 5 -21.23 -15.05 -61.19
C GLU A 5 -21.80 -16.47 -60.89
N GLU A 6 -22.68 -16.51 -59.89
CA GLU A 6 -23.67 -17.55 -59.56
C GLU A 6 -23.22 -18.83 -58.82
N CYS A 7 -23.67 -18.95 -57.57
CA CYS A 7 -24.81 -19.83 -57.29
C CYS A 7 -25.63 -19.33 -56.08
N SER A 8 -26.89 -19.77 -55.95
CA SER A 8 -27.89 -19.20 -55.03
C SER A 8 -28.78 -20.27 -54.38
N SER A 9 -29.57 -19.92 -53.35
CA SER A 9 -31.01 -20.27 -53.19
C SER A 9 -31.55 -20.00 -51.76
N LEU A 10 -32.88 -20.06 -51.59
CA LEU A 10 -33.65 -19.59 -50.42
C LEU A 10 -34.84 -20.53 -50.09
N GLY A 11 -35.40 -20.42 -48.87
CA GLY A 11 -36.75 -20.86 -48.48
C GLY A 11 -37.12 -20.28 -47.09
N HIS A 12 -38.24 -19.57 -46.86
CA HIS A 12 -39.67 -20.02 -46.85
C HIS A 12 -39.98 -20.95 -45.66
N SER A 13 -41.10 -20.87 -44.91
CA SER A 13 -42.22 -19.91 -44.72
C SER A 13 -42.97 -20.32 -43.40
N ALA A 14 -44.06 -19.74 -42.84
CA ALA A 14 -45.05 -18.71 -43.19
C ALA A 14 -45.68 -18.11 -41.88
N VAL A 15 -46.91 -17.57 -41.91
CA VAL A 15 -47.70 -17.05 -40.75
C VAL A 15 -49.16 -17.56 -40.81
N PRO A 16 -49.83 -17.77 -39.66
CA PRO A 16 -51.24 -17.36 -39.52
C PRO A 16 -51.56 -16.64 -38.19
N SER A 17 -52.73 -15.98 -38.14
CA SER A 17 -53.28 -15.20 -37.01
C SER A 17 -54.60 -15.81 -36.50
N PHE A 18 -55.07 -15.45 -35.28
CA PHE A 18 -56.38 -14.78 -35.04
C PHE A 18 -56.76 -14.63 -33.54
N GLU A 19 -57.55 -13.57 -33.28
CA GLU A 19 -58.58 -13.37 -32.23
C GLU A 19 -58.23 -13.24 -30.72
N ASP A 20 -59.12 -12.52 -30.04
CA ASP A 20 -59.06 -12.06 -28.64
C ASP A 20 -59.80 -12.99 -27.67
N ASP A 21 -59.38 -12.98 -26.39
CA ASP A 21 -60.23 -13.32 -25.25
C ASP A 21 -59.80 -12.46 -24.05
N ALA A 22 -60.75 -11.94 -23.26
CA ALA A 22 -60.47 -10.89 -22.27
C ALA A 22 -61.20 -11.09 -20.93
N TYR A 23 -60.43 -11.34 -19.85
CA TYR A 23 -60.97 -11.45 -18.49
C TYR A 23 -60.06 -10.83 -17.40
N GLU A 24 -60.58 -9.71 -16.86
CA GLU A 24 -60.47 -9.22 -15.47
C GLU A 24 -59.09 -8.92 -14.84
N SER A 25 -59.14 -8.20 -13.72
CA SER A 25 -58.02 -7.49 -13.10
C SER A 25 -57.65 -8.06 -11.72
N SER A 26 -56.36 -8.10 -11.42
CA SER A 26 -55.83 -8.07 -10.05
C SER A 26 -54.70 -7.04 -9.98
N ASP A 27 -54.85 -6.08 -9.07
CA ASP A 27 -53.83 -5.08 -8.73
C ASP A 27 -52.90 -5.68 -7.67
N ASP A 28 -51.65 -5.95 -8.03
CA ASP A 28 -50.59 -6.37 -7.12
C ASP A 28 -49.28 -5.70 -7.59
N SER A 29 -48.71 -4.87 -6.74
CA SER A 29 -47.49 -4.11 -7.03
C SER A 29 -46.27 -4.87 -6.49
N GLU A 30 -45.48 -5.45 -7.39
CA GLU A 30 -44.24 -6.16 -7.01
C GLU A 30 -43.22 -5.19 -6.38
N GLU A 31 -43.04 -5.29 -5.05
CA GLU A 31 -41.93 -4.62 -4.36
C GLU A 31 -40.60 -5.22 -4.81
N LEU A 32 -39.82 -4.44 -5.56
CA LEU A 32 -38.44 -4.78 -5.92
C LEU A 32 -37.57 -4.82 -4.65
N VAL A 33 -37.22 -6.03 -4.21
CA VAL A 33 -36.41 -6.26 -3.01
C VAL A 33 -34.95 -5.84 -3.24
N ASP A 34 -34.61 -4.62 -2.85
CA ASP A 34 -33.23 -4.11 -2.89
C ASP A 34 -32.32 -4.88 -1.92
N TYR A 35 -31.23 -5.46 -2.43
CA TYR A 35 -30.27 -6.25 -1.66
C TYR A 35 -29.20 -5.39 -0.95
N SER A 36 -29.54 -4.16 -0.61
CA SER A 36 -28.67 -3.16 0.05
C SER A 36 -28.61 -3.35 1.59
N SER A 37 -28.16 -4.52 2.03
CA SER A 37 -27.92 -4.80 3.46
C SER A 37 -26.52 -4.37 3.91
N GLY A 38 -26.29 -3.05 3.98
CA GLY A 38 -25.12 -2.48 4.67
C GLY A 38 -25.18 -2.78 6.17
N SER A 39 -24.33 -3.68 6.66
CA SER A 39 -24.32 -4.14 8.06
C SER A 39 -23.71 -3.11 9.03
N GLY A 40 -24.50 -2.10 9.41
CA GLY A 40 -24.13 -1.13 10.43
C GLY A 40 -23.98 -1.78 11.81
N PHE A 41 -22.91 -1.45 12.53
CA PHE A 41 -22.71 -1.93 13.90
C PHE A 41 -23.57 -1.13 14.87
N ARG A 42 -24.45 -1.81 15.63
CA ARG A 42 -25.45 -1.20 16.51
C ARG A 42 -25.22 -1.59 17.96
N GLU A 43 -25.01 -0.59 18.83
CA GLU A 43 -24.88 -0.85 20.27
C GLU A 43 -25.71 0.11 21.14
N ARG A 44 -26.40 -0.47 22.13
CA ARG A 44 -27.27 0.23 23.07
C ARG A 44 -26.51 0.63 24.34
N THR A 45 -25.94 1.82 24.33
CA THR A 45 -25.45 2.46 25.57
C THR A 45 -26.62 2.99 26.39
N LYS A 46 -26.39 3.32 27.67
CA LYS A 46 -27.40 3.97 28.55
C LYS A 46 -27.80 5.38 28.11
N SER A 47 -27.16 5.97 27.09
CA SER A 47 -27.45 7.32 26.59
C SER A 47 -27.90 7.37 25.12
N GLY A 48 -28.07 6.21 24.46
CA GLY A 48 -28.51 6.13 23.06
C GLY A 48 -28.04 4.87 22.34
N CYS A 49 -28.67 4.58 21.21
CA CYS A 49 -28.11 3.66 20.22
C CYS A 49 -27.14 4.44 19.36
N LEU A 50 -25.85 4.08 19.41
CA LEU A 50 -24.89 4.52 18.40
C LEU A 50 -24.94 3.50 17.25
N GLU A 51 -24.88 4.02 16.03
CA GLU A 51 -24.89 3.25 14.80
C GLU A 51 -23.64 3.62 14.00
N PHE A 52 -22.71 2.67 13.87
CA PHE A 52 -21.44 2.88 13.18
C PHE A 52 -21.47 2.20 11.81
N THR A 53 -21.19 2.98 10.76
CA THR A 53 -20.91 2.44 9.43
C THR A 53 -19.43 2.11 9.29
N ALA A 54 -19.09 1.23 8.34
CA ALA A 54 -17.71 0.97 7.95
C ALA A 54 -16.93 2.26 7.59
N SER A 55 -17.62 3.26 7.03
CA SER A 55 -17.09 4.58 6.66
C SER A 55 -16.91 5.58 7.82
N THR A 56 -17.24 5.22 9.06
CA THR A 56 -17.14 6.15 10.21
C THR A 56 -15.67 6.49 10.49
N GLU A 57 -15.31 7.77 10.45
CA GLU A 57 -13.97 8.26 10.78
C GLU A 57 -13.67 8.08 12.29
N MET A 58 -12.61 7.33 12.62
CA MET A 58 -12.14 7.13 13.99
C MET A 58 -11.05 8.12 14.38
N LEU A 59 -10.13 8.39 13.46
CA LEU A 59 -9.00 9.29 13.62
C LEU A 59 -8.73 10.02 12.30
N ARG A 60 -8.46 11.33 12.39
CA ARG A 60 -7.86 12.10 11.31
C ARG A 60 -6.61 12.80 11.84
N ILE A 61 -5.48 12.52 11.23
CA ILE A 61 -4.16 13.01 11.66
C ILE A 61 -3.41 13.63 10.47
N ARG A 62 -2.67 14.71 10.74
CA ARG A 62 -1.75 15.31 9.78
C ARG A 62 -0.32 15.03 10.22
N PHE A 63 0.40 14.28 9.39
CA PHE A 63 1.84 14.11 9.42
C PHE A 63 2.50 15.20 8.52
N PRO A 64 3.84 15.36 8.50
CA PRO A 64 4.48 16.44 7.76
C PRO A 64 4.09 16.49 6.27
N PHE A 65 4.19 15.35 5.58
CA PHE A 65 3.97 15.24 4.13
C PHE A 65 2.57 14.74 3.72
N GLN A 66 1.76 14.22 4.66
CA GLN A 66 0.47 13.60 4.34
C GLN A 66 -0.57 13.71 5.45
N SER A 67 -1.86 13.59 5.12
CA SER A 67 -2.96 13.65 6.08
C SER A 67 -3.85 12.42 5.95
N ILE A 68 -3.85 11.56 6.99
CA ILE A 68 -4.47 10.23 6.96
C ILE A 68 -5.79 10.27 7.76
N SER A 69 -6.82 9.63 7.21
CA SER A 69 -8.08 9.33 7.89
C SER A 69 -8.20 7.82 8.06
N VAL A 70 -8.25 7.37 9.32
CA VAL A 70 -8.50 5.97 9.69
C VAL A 70 -9.99 5.86 9.98
N ARG A 71 -10.72 5.08 9.16
CA ARG A 71 -12.14 4.77 9.36
C ARG A 71 -12.27 3.45 10.11
N LEU A 72 -13.49 3.14 10.55
CA LEU A 72 -13.79 1.87 11.20
C LEU A 72 -13.43 0.67 10.33
N SER A 73 -13.68 0.71 9.01
CA SER A 73 -13.26 -0.34 8.07
C SER A 73 -11.75 -0.60 8.09
N ASP A 74 -10.94 0.46 8.23
CA ASP A 74 -9.49 0.36 8.24
C ASP A 74 -9.02 -0.19 9.60
N PHE A 75 -9.60 0.28 10.70
CA PHE A 75 -9.29 -0.20 12.04
C PHE A 75 -9.66 -1.68 12.28
N LEU A 76 -10.72 -2.18 11.64
CA LEU A 76 -11.18 -3.57 11.81
C LEU A 76 -10.17 -4.61 11.29
N CYS A 77 -9.31 -4.29 10.31
CA CYS A 77 -8.28 -5.23 9.83
C CYS A 77 -7.19 -5.55 10.89
N LEU A 78 -7.22 -4.85 12.04
CA LEU A 78 -6.43 -5.17 13.23
C LEU A 78 -7.01 -6.32 14.06
N GLN A 79 -8.07 -7.01 13.61
CA GLN A 79 -8.48 -8.31 14.15
C GLN A 79 -7.48 -9.41 13.79
N GLU A 80 -7.60 -10.58 14.42
CA GLU A 80 -6.69 -11.70 14.16
C GLU A 80 -6.98 -12.35 12.79
N ASN A 81 -5.93 -12.77 12.07
CA ASN A 81 -5.97 -13.40 10.74
C ASN A 81 -6.30 -12.48 9.54
N ASP A 82 -6.60 -11.20 9.75
CA ASP A 82 -6.82 -10.21 8.66
C ASP A 82 -5.49 -9.63 8.12
N LEU A 83 -5.42 -9.39 6.81
CA LEU A 83 -4.34 -8.59 6.19
C LEU A 83 -4.44 -7.12 6.60
N LEU A 84 -3.30 -6.45 6.84
CA LEU A 84 -3.30 -4.99 7.02
C LEU A 84 -3.54 -4.28 5.69
N ASN A 85 -4.36 -3.22 5.71
CA ASN A 85 -4.56 -2.33 4.57
C ASN A 85 -3.58 -1.14 4.57
N ASP A 86 -3.50 -0.46 3.42
CA ASP A 86 -2.63 0.68 3.17
C ASP A 86 -2.76 1.78 4.25
N THR A 87 -4.00 2.15 4.59
CA THR A 87 -4.29 3.19 5.59
C THR A 87 -3.68 2.89 6.96
N ILE A 88 -3.65 1.62 7.38
CA ILE A 88 -3.07 1.20 8.66
C ILE A 88 -1.54 1.11 8.60
N VAL A 89 -0.98 0.63 7.49
CA VAL A 89 0.48 0.59 7.27
C VAL A 89 1.05 2.02 7.22
N ASP A 90 0.50 2.89 6.37
CA ASP A 90 0.92 4.28 6.25
C ASP A 90 0.74 5.04 7.56
N PHE A 91 -0.39 4.86 8.25
CA PHE A 91 -0.60 5.43 9.59
C PHE A 91 0.52 5.02 10.56
N TYR A 92 0.82 3.73 10.68
CA TYR A 92 1.74 3.27 11.72
C TYR A 92 3.21 3.56 11.38
N LEU A 93 3.61 3.56 10.11
CA LEU A 93 4.96 3.97 9.69
C LEU A 93 5.21 5.46 9.99
N ASN A 94 4.24 6.33 9.72
CA ASN A 94 4.32 7.74 10.12
C ASN A 94 4.24 7.90 11.67
N HIS A 95 3.39 7.12 12.35
CA HIS A 95 3.32 7.12 13.83
C HIS A 95 4.65 6.71 14.47
N VAL A 96 5.39 5.75 13.88
CA VAL A 96 6.74 5.40 14.35
C VAL A 96 7.66 6.62 14.35
N VAL A 97 7.79 7.33 13.22
CA VAL A 97 8.67 8.50 13.09
C VAL A 97 8.27 9.62 14.04
N GLU A 98 6.99 9.98 14.06
CA GLU A 98 6.51 11.16 14.78
C GLU A 98 6.30 10.92 16.29
N HIS A 99 5.93 9.71 16.72
CA HIS A 99 5.48 9.43 18.10
C HIS A 99 6.26 8.32 18.83
N VAL A 100 7.10 7.53 18.15
CA VAL A 100 7.87 6.42 18.77
C VAL A 100 9.38 6.70 18.77
N LEU A 101 9.92 7.36 17.73
CA LEU A 101 11.31 7.82 17.73
C LEU A 101 11.51 9.01 18.68
N PRO A 102 12.65 9.07 19.41
CA PRO A 102 12.98 10.21 20.27
C PRO A 102 12.90 11.56 19.54
N ASP A 103 12.53 12.61 20.27
CA ASP A 103 12.39 13.97 19.72
C ASP A 103 13.75 14.64 19.48
N GLU A 104 14.43 14.20 18.42
CA GLU A 104 15.56 14.91 17.84
C GLU A 104 15.07 16.06 16.94
N PRO A 105 15.67 17.27 17.01
CA PRO A 105 15.15 18.45 16.33
C PRO A 105 15.21 18.36 14.79
N ASN A 106 15.99 17.42 14.25
CA ASN A 106 16.17 17.20 12.80
C ASN A 106 15.89 15.72 12.46
N LYS A 107 14.66 15.22 12.66
CA LYS A 107 14.23 13.88 12.18
C LYS A 107 14.29 13.83 10.64
N ARG A 108 15.45 13.48 10.09
CA ARG A 108 15.74 13.42 8.64
C ARG A 108 15.22 12.11 8.02
N ILE A 109 13.92 11.85 8.14
CA ILE A 109 13.26 10.62 7.71
C ILE A 109 12.03 10.96 6.87
N THR A 110 11.91 10.35 5.69
CA THR A 110 10.74 10.47 4.82
C THR A 110 10.02 9.14 4.73
N VAL A 111 8.71 9.12 5.01
CA VAL A 111 7.85 7.95 4.83
C VAL A 111 6.95 8.20 3.62
N LEU A 112 7.20 7.46 2.54
CA LEU A 112 6.34 7.50 1.35
C LEU A 112 5.04 6.70 1.63
N PRO A 113 3.87 7.15 1.15
CA PRO A 113 2.63 6.38 1.27
C PRO A 113 2.67 5.15 0.35
N SER A 114 1.99 4.05 0.68
CA SER A 114 2.07 2.80 -0.12
C SER A 114 1.67 2.97 -1.59
N VAL A 115 0.75 3.89 -1.88
CA VAL A 115 0.31 4.23 -3.24
C VAL A 115 1.45 4.78 -4.12
N PHE A 116 2.55 5.26 -3.53
CA PHE A 116 3.78 5.57 -4.26
C PHE A 116 4.30 4.34 -5.03
N TRP A 117 4.34 3.15 -4.39
CA TRP A 117 4.78 1.93 -5.05
C TRP A 117 3.84 1.52 -6.18
N HIS A 118 2.53 1.63 -5.95
CA HIS A 118 1.50 1.34 -6.95
C HIS A 118 1.65 2.22 -8.21
N ASN A 119 1.84 3.53 -8.03
CA ASN A 119 2.05 4.47 -9.13
C ASN A 119 3.37 4.18 -9.88
N LEU A 120 4.46 3.92 -9.14
CA LEU A 120 5.79 3.68 -9.69
C LEU A 120 5.89 2.38 -10.50
N SER A 121 5.28 1.28 -10.00
CA SER A 121 5.31 -0.04 -10.64
C SER A 121 4.43 -0.11 -11.88
N ILE A 122 3.21 0.45 -11.84
CA ILE A 122 2.28 0.44 -12.99
C ILE A 122 2.86 1.22 -14.18
N LEU A 123 3.46 2.39 -13.95
CA LEU A 123 4.05 3.20 -15.02
C LEU A 123 5.28 2.55 -15.66
N GLN A 124 6.07 1.76 -14.91
CA GLN A 124 7.12 0.92 -15.49
C GLN A 124 6.53 -0.12 -16.47
N CYS A 125 5.46 -0.82 -16.10
CA CYS A 125 4.82 -1.79 -16.99
C CYS A 125 4.23 -1.16 -18.26
N GLY A 126 3.70 0.07 -18.16
CA GLY A 126 3.23 0.83 -19.33
C GLY A 126 4.35 1.16 -20.32
N VAL A 127 5.43 1.78 -19.85
CA VAL A 127 6.55 2.23 -20.71
C VAL A 127 7.27 1.06 -21.40
N MET A 128 7.44 -0.08 -20.71
CA MET A 128 8.07 -1.28 -21.27
C MET A 128 7.32 -1.86 -22.49
N ALA A 129 6.04 -1.55 -22.68
CA ALA A 129 5.27 -2.00 -23.85
C ALA A 129 5.53 -1.13 -25.10
N ASP A 130 5.66 0.20 -24.93
CA ASP A 130 5.84 1.15 -26.04
C ASP A 130 7.31 1.42 -26.41
N GLU A 131 8.28 1.14 -25.53
CA GLU A 131 9.72 1.32 -25.83
C GLU A 131 10.19 0.54 -27.07
N ALA A 132 9.52 -0.56 -27.42
CA ALA A 132 9.85 -1.40 -28.58
C ALA A 132 9.70 -0.70 -29.95
N ASN A 133 9.06 0.49 -30.02
CA ASN A 133 8.79 1.21 -31.26
C ASN A 133 9.07 2.73 -31.23
N SER A 134 9.51 3.31 -30.11
CA SER A 134 9.61 4.76 -29.95
C SER A 134 10.98 5.36 -30.34
N THR A 135 10.96 6.58 -30.87
CA THR A 135 12.15 7.39 -31.23
C THR A 135 12.47 8.49 -30.22
N LEU A 136 12.02 8.34 -28.97
CA LEU A 136 12.23 9.30 -27.87
C LEU A 136 13.70 9.34 -27.43
N THR A 137 14.13 10.51 -26.94
CA THR A 137 15.43 10.63 -26.25
C THR A 137 15.37 9.96 -24.87
N GLU A 138 16.52 9.59 -24.30
CA GLU A 138 16.58 9.00 -22.96
C GLU A 138 15.99 9.93 -21.86
N ASP A 139 16.12 11.24 -22.04
CA ASP A 139 15.52 12.26 -21.15
C ASP A 139 13.98 12.22 -21.22
N GLN A 140 13.41 12.08 -22.42
CA GLN A 140 11.97 11.94 -22.63
C GLN A 140 11.40 10.60 -22.15
N LYS A 141 12.18 9.51 -22.25
CA LYS A 141 11.80 8.21 -21.68
C LYS A 141 11.74 8.26 -20.15
N LEU A 142 12.71 8.94 -19.52
CA LEU A 142 12.72 9.15 -18.08
C LEU A 142 11.52 9.99 -17.61
N ASP A 143 11.16 11.07 -18.33
CA ASP A 143 9.94 11.83 -18.05
C ASP A 143 8.68 10.96 -18.19
N ALA A 144 8.55 10.18 -19.28
CA ALA A 144 7.41 9.28 -19.48
C ALA A 144 7.32 8.13 -18.44
N ARG A 145 8.44 7.73 -17.83
CA ARG A 145 8.49 6.66 -16.82
C ARG A 145 8.28 7.18 -15.39
N PHE A 146 8.70 8.41 -15.08
CA PHE A 146 8.81 8.91 -13.71
C PHE A 146 8.27 10.33 -13.46
N GLY A 147 7.83 11.07 -14.48
CA GLY A 147 7.30 12.43 -14.35
C GLY A 147 6.13 12.52 -13.37
N ASP A 148 5.02 11.87 -13.69
CA ASP A 148 3.81 11.82 -12.87
C ASP A 148 4.09 11.34 -11.42
N VAL A 149 5.07 10.45 -11.24
CA VAL A 149 5.47 9.94 -9.91
C VAL A 149 6.27 10.98 -9.12
N LEU A 150 7.15 11.75 -9.79
CA LEU A 150 7.91 12.84 -9.18
C LEU A 150 6.98 14.00 -8.76
N ASP A 151 6.01 14.34 -9.61
CA ASP A 151 4.99 15.36 -9.33
C ASP A 151 4.09 14.91 -8.16
N PHE A 152 3.67 13.64 -8.12
CA PHE A 152 2.93 13.06 -6.99
C PHE A 152 3.69 13.16 -5.64
N VAL A 153 5.02 13.23 -5.66
CA VAL A 153 5.86 13.37 -4.45
C VAL A 153 6.57 14.72 -4.36
N GLU A 154 6.07 15.79 -5.02
CA GLU A 154 6.75 17.09 -5.07
C GLU A 154 7.12 17.64 -3.68
N ASP A 155 6.17 17.61 -2.74
CA ASP A 155 6.28 18.08 -1.36
C ASP A 155 7.18 17.20 -0.45
N PHE A 156 7.52 15.97 -0.86
CA PHE A 156 8.28 15.04 -0.02
C PHE A 156 9.79 15.33 -0.10
N ASP A 157 10.50 15.24 1.03
CA ASP A 157 11.96 15.39 1.07
C ASP A 157 12.71 14.12 0.67
N PHE A 158 13.55 14.22 -0.36
CA PHE A 158 14.43 13.11 -0.80
C PHE A 158 15.92 13.41 -0.60
N ILE A 159 16.29 14.68 -0.55
CA ILE A 159 17.67 15.11 -0.85
C ILE A 159 18.52 15.29 0.41
N ASP A 160 17.94 15.82 1.49
CA ASP A 160 18.63 16.07 2.75
C ASP A 160 18.10 15.18 3.87
N VAL A 161 17.99 13.88 3.59
CA VAL A 161 17.45 12.85 4.50
C VAL A 161 18.50 11.78 4.82
N ASP A 162 18.35 11.10 5.97
CA ASP A 162 19.12 9.91 6.32
C ASP A 162 18.40 8.62 5.94
N TYR A 163 17.06 8.60 5.96
CA TYR A 163 16.28 7.42 5.61
C TYR A 163 15.05 7.77 4.77
N ILE A 164 14.80 7.02 3.71
CA ILE A 164 13.52 7.00 3.00
C ILE A 164 12.89 5.62 3.20
N VAL A 165 11.70 5.59 3.76
CA VAL A 165 10.92 4.39 4.04
C VAL A 165 9.90 4.22 2.92
N VAL A 166 9.99 3.09 2.21
CA VAL A 166 9.15 2.75 1.07
C VAL A 166 8.39 1.45 1.39
N PRO A 167 7.14 1.53 1.87
CA PRO A 167 6.28 0.35 1.99
C PRO A 167 5.90 -0.14 0.59
N VAL A 168 6.00 -1.45 0.36
CA VAL A 168 5.79 -2.09 -0.94
C VAL A 168 4.68 -3.12 -0.80
N ASN A 169 3.61 -2.95 -1.58
CA ASN A 169 2.45 -3.85 -1.63
C ASN A 169 2.35 -4.43 -3.04
N GLU A 170 2.55 -5.74 -3.16
CA GLU A 170 2.40 -6.48 -4.42
C GLU A 170 1.58 -7.74 -4.19
N TRP A 171 0.48 -7.91 -4.93
CA TRP A 171 -0.37 -9.11 -4.88
C TRP A 171 -0.83 -9.49 -3.46
N GLU A 172 -1.27 -8.48 -2.68
CA GLU A 172 -1.70 -8.60 -1.27
C GLU A 172 -0.57 -8.96 -0.28
N HIS A 173 0.69 -8.95 -0.72
CA HIS A 173 1.87 -9.17 0.11
C HIS A 173 2.64 -7.87 0.39
N TRP A 174 3.04 -7.69 1.65
CA TRP A 174 3.77 -6.54 2.15
C TRP A 174 5.26 -6.83 2.33
N SER A 175 6.09 -6.07 1.61
CA SER A 175 7.53 -5.95 1.85
C SER A 175 7.92 -4.48 2.11
N LEU A 176 9.19 -4.23 2.43
CA LEU A 176 9.67 -2.91 2.82
C LEU A 176 11.07 -2.64 2.27
N VAL A 177 11.29 -1.45 1.71
CA VAL A 177 12.63 -0.92 1.43
C VAL A 177 12.92 0.28 2.34
N ILE A 178 14.07 0.28 3.00
CA ILE A 178 14.62 1.46 3.66
C ILE A 178 15.89 1.90 2.94
N VAL A 179 15.80 3.03 2.25
CA VAL A 179 16.93 3.65 1.55
C VAL A 179 17.71 4.48 2.56
N CYS A 180 18.94 4.08 2.84
CA CYS A 180 19.81 4.65 3.86
C CYS A 180 20.84 5.59 3.25
N HIS A 181 20.97 6.81 3.78
CA HIS A 181 21.84 7.90 3.34
C HIS A 181 21.87 8.09 1.81
N PRO A 182 20.71 8.34 1.16
CA PRO A 182 20.60 8.46 -0.29
C PRO A 182 21.56 9.51 -0.85
N PHE A 183 21.98 9.32 -2.11
CA PHE A 183 22.88 10.22 -2.84
C PHE A 183 24.30 10.39 -2.26
N THR A 184 24.66 9.59 -1.25
CA THR A 184 26.01 9.55 -0.67
C THR A 184 26.77 8.27 -1.06
N ALA A 185 28.09 8.25 -0.89
CA ALA A 185 28.90 7.02 -1.02
C ALA A 185 28.55 5.93 0.04
N ARG A 186 27.74 6.27 1.05
CA ARG A 186 27.21 5.33 2.06
C ARG A 186 25.83 4.78 1.69
N ALA A 187 25.28 5.14 0.52
CA ALA A 187 23.93 4.77 0.11
C ALA A 187 23.73 3.25 0.03
N ARG A 188 22.66 2.73 0.65
CA ARG A 188 22.24 1.32 0.65
C ARG A 188 20.72 1.24 0.62
N MET A 189 20.18 0.19 0.00
CA MET A 189 18.78 -0.18 0.16
C MET A 189 18.72 -1.40 1.05
N VAL A 190 18.02 -1.32 2.19
CA VAL A 190 17.77 -2.47 3.06
C VAL A 190 16.36 -2.97 2.79
N CYS A 191 16.26 -4.16 2.22
CA CYS A 191 15.01 -4.80 1.84
C CYS A 191 14.61 -5.83 2.91
N PHE A 192 13.38 -5.71 3.40
CA PHE A 192 12.82 -6.61 4.41
C PHE A 192 11.58 -7.30 3.85
N ASP A 193 11.58 -8.63 3.92
CA ASP A 193 10.45 -9.47 3.60
C ASP A 193 10.32 -10.59 4.64
N SER A 194 9.08 -10.93 5.01
CA SER A 194 8.75 -12.01 5.94
C SER A 194 8.36 -13.32 5.25
N GLN A 195 8.29 -13.32 3.91
CA GLN A 195 8.05 -14.49 3.05
C GLN A 195 9.12 -14.60 1.95
N LEU A 196 10.39 -14.44 2.32
CA LEU A 196 11.52 -14.67 1.42
C LEU A 196 11.45 -16.06 0.77
N THR A 197 11.65 -16.10 -0.55
CA THR A 197 11.84 -17.34 -1.30
C THR A 197 13.32 -17.51 -1.68
N ASP A 198 13.71 -18.68 -2.18
CA ASP A 198 15.05 -18.87 -2.75
C ASP A 198 15.32 -17.98 -3.98
N ASP A 199 14.26 -17.50 -4.65
CA ASP A 199 14.36 -16.45 -5.66
C ASP A 199 14.23 -15.05 -5.03
N LEU A 200 15.29 -14.26 -5.17
CA LEU A 200 15.41 -12.89 -4.68
C LEU A 200 15.24 -11.84 -5.80
N ASN A 201 14.98 -12.26 -7.05
CA ASN A 201 14.81 -11.38 -8.21
C ASN A 201 13.73 -10.32 -7.96
N ASN A 202 12.65 -10.63 -7.24
CA ASN A 202 11.59 -9.64 -6.98
C ASN A 202 12.10 -8.47 -6.11
N LEU A 203 12.76 -8.76 -4.99
CA LEU A 203 13.34 -7.72 -4.13
C LEU A 203 14.48 -6.96 -4.82
N GLN A 204 15.24 -7.62 -5.71
CA GLN A 204 16.25 -6.93 -6.52
C GLN A 204 15.60 -5.99 -7.55
N ASN A 205 14.56 -6.43 -8.26
CA ASN A 205 13.77 -5.59 -9.18
C ASN A 205 13.13 -4.39 -8.46
N ILE A 206 12.59 -4.60 -7.26
CA ILE A 206 12.01 -3.55 -6.41
C ILE A 206 13.07 -2.51 -6.06
N ALA A 207 14.21 -2.95 -5.51
CA ALA A 207 15.33 -2.06 -5.20
C ALA A 207 15.87 -1.33 -6.44
N ASP A 208 15.90 -2.00 -7.60
CA ASP A 208 16.37 -1.41 -8.84
C ASP A 208 15.41 -0.37 -9.43
N LEU A 209 14.09 -0.55 -9.29
CA LEU A 209 13.11 0.47 -9.65
C LEU A 209 13.21 1.70 -8.73
N CYS A 210 13.41 1.48 -7.42
CA CYS A 210 13.67 2.57 -6.48
C CYS A 210 14.97 3.33 -6.79
N ASP A 211 16.04 2.64 -7.18
CA ASP A 211 17.33 3.28 -7.52
C ASP A 211 17.24 4.10 -8.82
N ASP A 212 16.53 3.59 -9.84
CA ASP A 212 16.23 4.33 -11.07
C ASP A 212 15.42 5.61 -10.78
N PHE A 213 14.37 5.50 -9.95
CA PHE A 213 13.54 6.65 -9.58
C PHE A 213 14.34 7.69 -8.78
N LEU A 214 15.15 7.26 -7.80
CA LEU A 214 15.97 8.19 -7.02
C LEU A 214 17.02 8.90 -7.89
N LYS A 215 17.61 8.21 -8.86
CA LYS A 215 18.50 8.82 -9.87
C LYS A 215 17.79 9.91 -10.67
N TYR A 216 16.53 9.68 -11.05
CA TYR A 216 15.68 10.66 -11.72
C TYR A 216 15.29 11.85 -10.81
N VAL A 217 14.88 11.59 -9.56
CA VAL A 217 14.59 12.62 -8.54
C VAL A 217 15.79 13.54 -8.34
N TRP A 218 17.01 12.98 -8.22
CA TRP A 218 18.22 13.78 -8.12
C TRP A 218 18.46 14.60 -9.40
N LEU A 219 18.37 13.99 -10.58
CA LEU A 219 18.58 14.67 -11.86
C LEU A 219 17.66 15.89 -12.01
N ARG A 220 16.36 15.74 -11.73
CA ARG A 220 15.38 16.82 -11.85
C ARG A 220 15.49 17.85 -10.71
N ARG A 221 15.67 17.43 -9.44
CA ARG A 221 15.78 18.36 -8.29
C ARG A 221 17.14 19.06 -8.13
N ARG A 222 18.21 18.55 -8.75
CA ARG A 222 19.55 19.17 -8.75
C ARG A 222 20.00 19.71 -10.11
N MET A 223 19.26 19.47 -11.19
CA MET A 223 19.60 19.84 -12.57
C MET A 223 20.97 19.30 -13.03
N GLN A 224 21.41 18.19 -12.45
CA GLN A 224 22.66 17.49 -12.77
C GLN A 224 22.55 16.01 -12.39
N PRO A 225 23.19 15.08 -13.11
CA PRO A 225 23.20 13.66 -12.73
C PRO A 225 23.96 13.42 -11.41
N LEU A 226 23.83 12.21 -10.86
CA LEU A 226 24.72 11.74 -9.79
C LEU A 226 26.13 11.50 -10.34
N CYS A 227 27.14 11.64 -9.48
CA CYS A 227 28.55 11.43 -9.85
C CYS A 227 28.92 9.96 -10.08
N SER A 228 28.08 9.01 -9.65
CA SER A 228 28.17 7.59 -10.00
C SER A 228 26.84 7.11 -10.58
N THR A 229 26.93 6.23 -11.58
CA THR A 229 25.78 5.54 -12.20
C THR A 229 25.60 4.11 -11.67
N GLU A 230 26.52 3.62 -10.83
CA GLU A 230 26.48 2.28 -10.22
C GLU A 230 25.15 2.03 -9.50
N ARG A 231 24.70 0.77 -9.45
CA ARG A 231 23.48 0.38 -8.73
C ARG A 231 23.67 0.63 -7.23
N MET A 232 22.67 1.20 -6.55
CA MET A 232 22.69 1.22 -5.09
C MET A 232 22.64 -0.23 -4.57
N ARG A 233 23.53 -0.61 -3.66
CA ARG A 233 23.58 -1.99 -3.15
C ARG A 233 22.31 -2.31 -2.35
N CYS A 234 21.55 -3.29 -2.85
CA CYS A 234 20.52 -4.00 -2.12
C CYS A 234 21.16 -4.86 -1.01
N ILE A 235 20.58 -4.81 0.19
CA ILE A 235 20.94 -5.55 1.39
C ILE A 235 19.67 -6.27 1.86
N ILE A 236 19.68 -7.60 1.88
CA ILE A 236 18.69 -8.39 2.59
C ILE A 236 19.36 -8.85 3.89
N PRO A 237 18.81 -8.52 5.09
CA PRO A 237 19.47 -8.82 6.36
C PRO A 237 19.64 -10.33 6.59
N GLU A 238 20.80 -10.75 7.12
CA GLU A 238 20.97 -12.15 7.52
C GLU A 238 20.02 -12.49 8.68
N HIS A 239 19.50 -13.72 8.70
CA HIS A 239 18.62 -14.22 9.77
C HIS A 239 17.40 -13.31 10.03
N LEU A 240 16.83 -12.75 8.95
CA LEU A 240 15.60 -11.95 8.98
C LEU A 240 14.38 -12.83 9.40
N PRO A 241 13.62 -12.46 10.44
CA PRO A 241 12.45 -13.23 10.89
C PRO A 241 11.40 -13.44 9.79
N GLN A 242 11.07 -14.70 9.50
CA GLN A 242 10.05 -15.08 8.53
C GLN A 242 8.73 -15.42 9.23
N GLN A 243 7.60 -15.21 8.54
CA GLN A 243 6.27 -15.45 9.08
C GLN A 243 5.79 -16.88 8.85
N GLY A 244 5.09 -17.44 9.84
CA GLY A 244 4.49 -18.79 9.78
C GLY A 244 3.07 -18.84 9.20
N ASN A 245 2.57 -17.74 8.67
CA ASN A 245 1.21 -17.60 8.10
C ASN A 245 1.24 -16.74 6.82
N ASN A 246 0.06 -16.36 6.33
CA ASN A 246 -0.14 -15.60 5.10
C ASN A 246 -0.89 -14.26 5.29
N PHE A 247 -0.91 -13.73 6.51
CA PHE A 247 -1.72 -12.53 6.84
C PHE A 247 -1.01 -11.49 7.72
N ASP A 248 0.11 -11.82 8.37
CA ASP A 248 0.84 -10.91 9.25
C ASP A 248 1.91 -10.06 8.56
N CYS A 249 2.07 -10.11 7.23
CA CYS A 249 3.21 -9.47 6.54
C CYS A 249 3.26 -7.95 6.80
N GLY A 250 2.09 -7.31 6.84
CA GLY A 250 1.91 -5.93 7.30
C GLY A 250 2.42 -5.66 8.73
N LEU A 251 2.26 -6.60 9.67
CA LEU A 251 2.82 -6.49 11.03
C LEU A 251 4.35 -6.61 11.04
N TYR A 252 4.90 -7.50 10.19
CA TYR A 252 6.35 -7.70 10.08
C TYR A 252 7.01 -6.43 9.53
N ILE A 253 6.52 -5.85 8.42
CA ILE A 253 7.13 -4.63 7.87
C ILE A 253 7.09 -3.44 8.83
N VAL A 254 6.01 -3.25 9.60
CA VAL A 254 5.95 -2.13 10.55
C VAL A 254 6.82 -2.32 11.79
N GLU A 255 7.03 -3.56 12.27
CA GLU A 255 8.01 -3.81 13.34
C GLU A 255 9.45 -3.79 12.80
N PHE A 256 9.71 -4.24 11.57
CA PHE A 256 11.01 -4.07 10.89
C PHE A 256 11.39 -2.59 10.80
N ALA A 257 10.50 -1.74 10.27
CA ALA A 257 10.68 -0.29 10.21
C ALA A 257 10.91 0.31 11.61
N ARG A 258 10.07 -0.06 12.59
CA ARG A 258 10.19 0.42 13.97
C ARG A 258 11.52 0.06 14.61
N ARG A 259 12.00 -1.19 14.45
CA ARG A 259 13.29 -1.65 14.99
C ARG A 259 14.45 -0.95 14.32
N PHE A 260 14.44 -0.89 12.99
CA PHE A 260 15.49 -0.27 12.20
C PHE A 260 15.64 1.22 12.52
N LEU A 261 14.54 1.97 12.56
CA LEU A 261 14.58 3.42 12.81
C LEU A 261 14.88 3.78 14.27
N LEU A 262 14.53 2.93 15.24
CA LEU A 262 14.90 3.13 16.65
C LEU A 262 16.38 2.86 16.94
N ALA A 263 17.00 1.91 16.24
CA ALA A 263 18.40 1.54 16.42
C ALA A 263 19.03 1.05 15.10
N PRO A 264 19.41 1.96 14.18
CA PRO A 264 19.97 1.58 12.89
C PRO A 264 21.27 0.75 13.02
N PRO A 265 21.44 -0.36 12.28
CA PRO A 265 22.63 -1.20 12.36
C PRO A 265 23.88 -0.43 11.90
N ARG A 266 24.99 -0.58 12.64
CA ARG A 266 26.21 0.20 12.37
C ARG A 266 26.91 -0.18 11.07
N ASN A 267 26.70 -1.39 10.59
CA ASN A 267 27.28 -1.90 9.35
C ASN A 267 26.22 -2.61 8.51
N LEU A 268 25.59 -1.86 7.60
CA LEU A 268 24.57 -2.38 6.69
C LEU A 268 25.12 -3.49 5.76
N ASP A 269 26.42 -3.45 5.41
CA ASP A 269 27.06 -4.46 4.54
C ASP A 269 27.30 -5.82 5.24
N ALA A 270 27.01 -5.93 6.54
CA ALA A 270 27.04 -7.19 7.30
C ALA A 270 25.91 -7.24 8.34
N PHE A 271 24.74 -6.72 7.98
CA PHE A 271 23.60 -6.59 8.89
C PHE A 271 22.93 -7.95 9.13
N ASN A 272 23.08 -8.46 10.36
CA ASN A 272 22.41 -9.65 10.85
C ASN A 272 21.26 -9.27 11.79
N PHE A 273 20.02 -9.48 11.34
CA PHE A 273 18.82 -8.99 12.01
C PHE A 273 18.63 -9.62 13.39
N SER A 274 18.80 -10.94 13.49
CA SER A 274 18.64 -11.68 14.75
C SER A 274 19.73 -11.34 15.79
N ALA A 275 20.89 -10.82 15.37
CA ALA A 275 21.94 -10.36 16.27
C ALA A 275 21.71 -8.93 16.79
N GLU A 276 21.22 -8.01 15.95
CA GLU A 276 20.91 -6.63 16.35
C GLU A 276 19.58 -6.53 17.11
N TYR A 277 18.58 -7.37 16.78
CA TYR A 277 17.22 -7.33 17.35
C TYR A 277 16.75 -8.71 17.90
N PRO A 278 17.44 -9.30 18.89
CA PRO A 278 17.19 -10.65 19.38
C PRO A 278 15.83 -10.85 20.10
N ASP A 279 15.13 -9.77 20.45
CA ASP A 279 13.79 -9.77 21.06
C ASP A 279 12.66 -9.43 20.07
N PHE A 280 12.91 -9.48 18.76
CA PHE A 280 11.90 -9.23 17.72
C PHE A 280 10.65 -10.11 17.91
N THR A 281 9.47 -9.49 17.87
CA THR A 281 8.20 -10.20 17.85
C THR A 281 7.07 -9.32 17.30
N VAL A 282 6.16 -9.92 16.52
CA VAL A 282 4.91 -9.28 16.09
C VAL A 282 3.70 -9.67 16.96
N LYS A 283 3.86 -10.52 17.98
CA LYS A 283 2.74 -11.17 18.69
C LYS A 283 1.68 -10.19 19.23
N ASN A 284 2.11 -9.04 19.75
CA ASN A 284 1.20 -8.02 20.28
C ASN A 284 0.93 -6.89 19.27
N LYS A 285 1.49 -6.94 18.05
CA LYS A 285 1.57 -5.79 17.14
C LYS A 285 0.20 -5.26 16.73
N ARG A 286 -0.79 -6.13 16.52
CA ARG A 286 -2.19 -5.73 16.28
C ARG A 286 -2.73 -4.87 17.43
N ARG A 287 -2.49 -5.27 18.69
CA ARG A 287 -2.85 -4.49 19.90
C ARG A 287 -2.03 -3.20 20.04
N ASP A 288 -0.75 -3.21 19.70
CA ASP A 288 0.09 -2.00 19.71
C ASP A 288 -0.47 -0.94 18.73
N ILE A 289 -0.85 -1.35 17.52
CA ILE A 289 -1.44 -0.46 16.49
C ILE A 289 -2.84 0.00 16.91
N GLN A 290 -3.68 -0.90 17.46
CA GLN A 290 -4.99 -0.52 18.03
C GLN A 290 -4.83 0.58 19.10
N HIS A 291 -3.83 0.44 19.99
CA HIS A 291 -3.54 1.44 21.01
C HIS A 291 -2.98 2.75 20.42
N ALA A 292 -2.13 2.68 19.39
CA ALA A 292 -1.59 3.85 18.71
C ALA A 292 -2.70 4.73 18.11
N VAL A 293 -3.62 4.15 17.32
CA VAL A 293 -4.78 4.86 16.77
C VAL A 293 -5.61 5.49 17.91
N LEU A 294 -5.97 4.69 18.92
CA LEU A 294 -6.90 5.11 19.97
C LEU A 294 -6.31 6.05 21.02
N SER A 295 -4.99 6.14 21.14
CA SER A 295 -4.32 7.18 21.93
C SER A 295 -4.41 8.57 21.31
N LEU A 296 -4.65 8.63 19.99
CA LEU A 296 -4.78 9.87 19.20
C LEU A 296 -6.25 10.25 18.93
N CYS A 297 -7.20 9.34 19.15
CA CYS A 297 -8.64 9.60 19.05
C CYS A 297 -9.15 10.50 20.18
N SER A 298 -9.64 11.71 19.86
CA SER A 298 -10.23 12.66 20.81
C SER A 298 -11.37 12.09 21.67
N ASN A 299 -12.11 11.10 21.14
CA ASN A 299 -13.25 10.46 21.80
C ASN A 299 -13.00 8.96 22.07
N ARG A 300 -11.82 8.58 22.58
CA ARG A 300 -11.42 7.17 22.81
C ARG A 300 -12.51 6.30 23.46
N GLU A 301 -13.25 6.82 24.44
CA GLU A 301 -14.28 6.06 25.17
C GLU A 301 -15.39 5.50 24.25
N LEU A 302 -15.72 6.22 23.18
CA LEU A 302 -16.77 5.84 22.21
C LEU A 302 -16.38 4.58 21.40
N TRP A 303 -15.09 4.27 21.31
CA TRP A 303 -14.57 3.09 20.61
C TRP A 303 -14.34 1.87 21.52
N THR A 304 -14.54 2.00 22.84
CA THR A 304 -14.34 0.92 23.83
C THR A 304 -15.07 -0.38 23.49
N PRO A 305 -16.36 -0.37 23.05
CA PRO A 305 -17.05 -1.62 22.77
C PRO A 305 -16.48 -2.36 21.54
N ILE A 306 -16.00 -1.61 20.54
CA ILE A 306 -15.35 -2.17 19.35
C ILE A 306 -14.02 -2.83 19.73
N LEU A 307 -13.25 -2.21 20.64
CA LEU A 307 -12.07 -2.85 21.24
C LEU A 307 -12.42 -4.16 21.96
N GLU A 308 -13.47 -4.18 22.78
CA GLU A 308 -13.90 -5.39 23.49
C GLU A 308 -14.32 -6.51 22.54
N LEU A 309 -14.83 -6.20 21.35
CA LEU A 309 -15.21 -7.18 20.34
C LEU A 309 -13.99 -7.74 19.62
N LEU A 310 -13.10 -6.86 19.14
CA LEU A 310 -11.82 -7.25 18.52
C LEU A 310 -10.96 -8.10 19.45
N ASN A 311 -10.93 -7.77 20.75
CA ASN A 311 -10.09 -8.46 21.74
C ASN A 311 -10.74 -9.69 22.39
N ARG A 312 -11.93 -10.13 21.97
CA ARG A 312 -12.52 -11.41 22.43
C ARG A 312 -11.78 -12.65 21.88
N ASN A 313 -11.03 -12.49 20.80
CA ASN A 313 -10.37 -13.57 20.08
C ASN A 313 -8.83 -13.46 20.06
N LEU A 314 -8.25 -12.44 20.72
CA LEU A 314 -6.79 -12.12 20.74
C LEU A 314 -6.13 -12.47 22.08
#